data_AF-A0A9D5YHZ7-F1
#
_entry.id   AF-A0A9D5YHZ7-F1
#
_cell.length_a   1.000
_cell.length_b   1.000
_cell.length_c   1.000
_cell.angle_alpha   90.00
_cell.angle_beta   90.00
_cell.angle_gamma   90.00
#
_symmetry.space_group_name_H-M   'P 1'
#
loop_
_entity.id
_entity.type
_entity.pdbx_description
1 polymer ?
#
loop_
_entity_poly.entity_id
_entity_poly.type
_entity_poly.pdbx_seq_one_letter_code
_entity_poly.pdbx_strand_id
1 'polypeptide(L)' 'MKEYEVLVEEITPCGGEQHARKSILEIEAESPEAYVEENRRYPVLEQLQNQNGDTVVITGDSHGYIVRYTFTE' A
#
# COMPACT_ATOMS: atom_id res chain seq x y z
N MET A 1 -12.31 2.56 14.78
CA MET A 1 -11.05 3.02 14.15
C MET A 1 -9.91 2.35 14.90
N LYS A 2 -8.88 1.96 14.17
CA LYS A 2 -7.66 1.33 14.66
C LYS A 2 -6.48 2.16 14.17
N GLU A 3 -5.44 2.21 14.99
CA GLU A 3 -4.15 2.78 14.61
C GLU A 3 -3.41 1.74 13.76
N TYR A 4 -2.78 2.21 12.68
CA TYR A 4 -1.96 1.40 11.79
C TYR A 4 -0.64 2.11 11.52
N GLU A 5 0.45 1.36 11.55
CA GLU A 5 1.68 1.75 10.86
C GLU A 5 1.59 1.25 9.42
N VAL A 6 1.66 2.17 8.46
CA VAL A 6 1.53 1.89 7.03
C VAL A 6 2.85 2.16 6.33
N LEU A 7 3.50 1.10 5.83
CA LEU A 7 4.59 1.22 4.88
C LEU A 7 4.01 1.39 3.47
N VAL A 8 4.25 2.56 2.87
CA VAL A 8 3.89 2.88 1.49
C VAL A 8 5.14 2.81 0.62
N GLU A 9 5.08 1.99 -0.42
CA GLU A 9 6.15 1.85 -1.42
C GLU A 9 5.64 2.25 -2.80
N GLU A 10 6.12 3.38 -3.31
CA GLU A 10 5.85 3.84 -4.68
C GLU A 10 6.93 3.34 -5.64
N ILE A 11 6.54 2.45 -6.54
CA ILE A 11 7.39 1.83 -7.56
C ILE A 11 7.03 2.45 -8.91
N THR A 12 8.04 2.95 -9.61
CA THR A 12 7.87 3.53 -10.95
C THR A 12 8.38 2.56 -12.02
N PRO A 13 7.82 2.62 -13.25
CA PRO A 13 8.15 1.67 -14.31
C PRO A 13 9.65 1.64 -14.68
N CYS A 14 10.34 2.77 -14.54
CA CYS A 14 11.75 2.93 -14.90
C CYS A 14 12.72 2.52 -13.78
N GLY A 15 12.27 2.47 -12.53
CA GLY A 15 13.11 2.18 -11.37
C GLY A 15 12.96 0.75 -10.83
N GLY A 16 11.84 0.08 -11.13
CA GLY A 16 11.52 -1.21 -10.53
C GLY A 16 11.49 -1.15 -8.99
N GLU A 17 11.43 -2.31 -8.34
CA GLU A 17 11.34 -2.37 -6.87
C GLU A 17 12.58 -1.82 -6.15
N GLN A 18 13.76 -1.89 -6.77
CA GLN A 18 15.02 -1.42 -6.17
C GLN A 18 15.06 0.10 -5.93
N HIS A 19 14.30 0.85 -6.72
CA HIS A 19 14.22 2.31 -6.61
C HIS A 19 12.86 2.78 -6.07
N ALA A 20 12.15 1.91 -5.34
CA ALA A 20 10.90 2.26 -4.69
C ALA A 20 11.11 3.40 -3.70
N ARG A 21 10.25 4.43 -3.75
CA ARG A 21 10.19 5.43 -2.69
C ARG A 21 9.39 4.86 -1.54
N LYS A 22 10.00 4.80 -0.36
CA LYS A 22 9.39 4.24 0.84
C LYS A 22 9.00 5.35 1.80
N SER A 23 7.84 5.24 2.42
CA SER A 23 7.37 6.15 3.46
C SER A 23 6.61 5.36 4.51
N ILE A 24 6.77 5.73 5.77
CA ILE A 24 6.04 5.15 6.90
C ILE A 24 5.07 6.20 7.40
N LEU A 25 3.82 5.82 7.58
CA LEU A 25 2.74 6.68 8.05
C LEU A 25 2.07 6.02 9.26
N GLU A 26 1.76 6.82 10.28
CA GLU A 26 0.90 6.40 11.39
C GLU A 26 -0.49 7.00 11.13
N ILE A 27 -1.50 6.15 10.98
CA ILE A 27 -2.86 6.57 10.60
C ILE A 27 -3.92 5.87 11.46
N GLU A 28 -5.03 6.57 11.70
CA GLU A 28 -6.24 5.97 12.25
C GLU A 28 -7.25 5.71 11.13
N ALA A 29 -7.67 4.45 10.94
CA ALA A 29 -8.65 4.08 9.91
C ALA A 29 -9.65 3.05 10.42
N GLU A 30 -10.78 2.89 9.73
CA GLU A 30 -11.75 1.84 10.03
C GLU A 30 -11.21 0.45 9.64
N SER A 31 -10.49 0.37 8.52
CA SER A 31 -9.73 -0.81 8.08
C SER A 31 -8.66 -0.40 7.04
N PRO A 32 -7.70 -1.28 6.70
CA PRO A 32 -6.78 -1.07 5.59
C PRO A 32 -7.48 -0.74 4.28
N GLU A 33 -8.58 -1.43 3.97
CA GLU A 33 -9.37 -1.21 2.75
C GLU A 33 -10.03 0.17 2.73
N ALA A 34 -10.59 0.61 3.85
CA ALA A 34 -11.20 1.94 3.95
C ALA A 34 -10.17 3.03 3.64
N TYR A 35 -8.98 2.94 4.25
CA TYR A 35 -7.90 3.89 3.98
C TYR A 35 -7.48 3.89 2.51
N VAL A 36 -7.31 2.71 1.90
CA VAL A 36 -6.92 2.63 0.49
C VAL A 36 -8.02 3.17 -0.41
N GLU A 37 -9.29 2.88 -0.17
CA GLU A 37 -10.37 3.43 -0.99
C GLU A 37 -10.44 4.96 -0.96
N GLU A 38 -10.16 5.57 0.18
CA GLU A 38 -10.16 7.03 0.34
C GLU A 38 -8.91 7.70 -0.25
N ASN A 39 -7.75 7.03 -0.23
CA ASN A 39 -6.45 7.65 -0.57
C ASN A 39 -5.82 7.14 -1.87
N ARG A 40 -6.33 6.06 -2.48
CA ARG A 40 -5.70 5.46 -3.66
C ARG A 40 -5.72 6.41 -4.86
N ARG A 41 -4.59 6.46 -5.54
CA ARG A 41 -4.46 7.12 -6.85
C ARG A 41 -4.81 6.19 -8.02
N TYR A 42 -4.66 4.88 -7.81
CA TYR A 42 -4.77 3.84 -8.82
C TYR A 42 -5.75 2.75 -8.39
N PRO A 43 -6.34 1.98 -9.32
CA PRO A 43 -7.19 0.85 -8.94
C PRO A 43 -6.41 -0.19 -8.14
N VAL A 44 -7.12 -0.88 -7.23
CA VAL A 44 -6.60 -2.04 -6.51
C VAL A 44 -6.40 -3.18 -7.51
N LEU A 45 -5.19 -3.74 -7.51
CA LEU A 45 -4.80 -4.88 -8.33
C LEU A 45 -4.87 -6.17 -7.52
N GLU A 46 -4.42 -6.13 -6.28
CA GLU A 46 -4.35 -7.30 -5.40
C GLU A 46 -4.44 -6.88 -3.93
N GLN A 47 -5.02 -7.75 -3.10
CA GLN A 47 -5.01 -7.67 -1.65
C GLN A 47 -4.66 -9.05 -1.09
N LEU A 48 -3.71 -9.09 -0.18
CA LEU A 48 -3.21 -10.33 0.42
C LEU A 48 -2.78 -10.10 1.87
N GLN A 49 -2.62 -11.19 2.63
CA GLN A 49 -2.05 -11.17 3.97
C GLN A 49 -0.67 -11.81 3.92
N ASN A 50 0.34 -11.15 4.50
CA ASN A 50 1.69 -11.70 4.52
C ASN A 50 1.84 -12.76 5.63
N GLN A 51 3.03 -13.37 5.73
CA GLN A 51 3.31 -14.40 6.74
C GLN A 51 3.25 -13.92 8.20
N ASN A 52 3.36 -12.61 8.42
CA ASN A 52 3.26 -11.99 9.74
C ASN A 52 1.81 -11.68 10.13
N GLY A 53 0.86 -11.78 9.19
CA GLY A 53 -0.52 -11.36 9.40
C GLY A 53 -0.82 -9.93 8.93
N ASP A 54 0.17 -9.22 8.39
CA ASP A 54 0.00 -7.84 7.93
C ASP A 54 -0.83 -7.82 6.64
N THR A 55 -1.70 -6.82 6.51
CA THR A 55 -2.50 -6.64 5.30
C THR A 55 -1.69 -5.89 4.26
N VAL A 56 -1.53 -6.48 3.08
CA VAL A 56 -0.83 -5.87 1.95
C VAL A 56 -1.82 -5.57 0.84
N VAL A 57 -1.88 -4.31 0.41
CA VAL A 57 -2.72 -3.86 -0.70
C VAL A 57 -1.84 -3.30 -1.81
N ILE A 58 -2.02 -3.82 -3.02
CA ILE A 58 -1.27 -3.39 -4.20
C ILE A 58 -2.22 -2.64 -5.13
N THR A 59 -1.89 -1.39 -5.41
CA THR A 59 -2.58 -0.56 -6.40
C THR A 59 -1.64 -0.25 -7.55
N GLY A 60 -2.16 0.00 -8.74
CA GLY A 60 -1.31 0.36 -9.87
C GLY A 60 -2.05 0.65 -11.16
N ASP A 61 -1.30 1.09 -12.17
CA ASP A 61 -1.83 1.41 -13.49
C ASP A 61 -1.33 0.44 -14.57
N SER A 62 -1.87 0.57 -15.77
CA SER A 62 -1.45 -0.24 -16.92
C SER A 62 -0.06 0.10 -17.46
N HIS A 63 0.62 1.12 -16.93
CA HIS A 63 1.92 1.59 -17.39
C HIS A 63 3.07 1.16 -16.47
N GLY A 64 2.77 0.42 -15.39
CA GLY A 64 3.75 -0.12 -14.46
C GLY A 64 4.03 0.77 -13.25
N TYR A 65 3.19 1.76 -12.97
CA TYR A 65 3.18 2.39 -11.65
C TYR A 65 2.52 1.45 -10.66
N ILE A 66 3.20 1.19 -9.54
CA ILE A 66 2.69 0.36 -8.46
C ILE A 66 2.84 1.13 -7.15
N VAL A 67 1.80 1.12 -6.31
CA VAL A 67 1.88 1.56 -4.92
C VAL A 67 1.46 0.40 -4.04
N ARG A 68 2.39 -0.05 -3.19
CA ARG A 68 2.17 -1.15 -2.24
C ARG A 68 2.04 -0.57 -0.84
N TYR A 69 0.92 -0.87 -0.19
CA TYR A 69 0.64 -0.52 1.19
C TYR A 69 0.78 -1.78 2.04
N THR A 70 1.54 -1.70 3.12
CA THR A 70 1.61 -2.76 4.14
C THR A 70 1.13 -2.18 5.45
N PHE A 71 0.05 -2.72 5.99
CA PHE A 71 -0.59 -2.29 7.23
C PHE A 71 -0.24 -3.23 8.37
N THR A 72 0.34 -2.66 9.41
CA THR A 72 0.68 -3.34 10.66
C THR A 72 -0.14 -2.70 11.79
N GLU A 73 -0.74 -3.52 12.66
CA GLU A 73 -1.44 -3.11 13.89
C GLU A 73 -0.52 -3.07 15.12
#